data_AF-X1BUY7-F1
#
_entry.id   AF-X1BUY7-F1
#
_cell.length_a   1.000
_cell.length_b   1.000
_cell.length_c   1.000
_cell.angle_alpha   90.00
_cell.angle_beta   90.00
_cell.angle_gamma   90.00
#
_symmetry.space_group_name_H-M   'P 1'
#
loop_
_entity.id
_entity.type
_entity.pdbx_description
1 polymer ?
#
loop_
_entity_poly.entity_id
_entity_poly.type
_entity_poly.pdbx_seq_one_letter_code
_entity_poly.pdbx_strand_id
1 'polypeptide(L)'
;NIYRLQRYFNPLQLDDIAEQCRSAKIGCVDCKTLLAREINSTLKPFREQRAALAARPKYVASVLADGAQRAQVIARETLREVKLKMGLI
;
A
#
# COMPACT_ATOMS: atom_id res chain seq x y z
N ASN A 1 -8.30 15.28 0.81
CA ASN A 1 -8.11 16.65 1.34
C ASN A 1 -6.80 16.68 2.14
N ILE A 2 -6.01 17.76 2.04
CA ILE A 2 -4.67 17.98 2.63
C ILE A 2 -4.61 17.65 4.12
N TYR A 3 -5.56 18.14 4.93
CA TYR A 3 -5.56 17.87 6.38
C TYR A 3 -5.64 16.37 6.71
N ARG A 4 -6.42 15.59 5.93
CA ARG A 4 -6.49 14.13 6.10
C ARG A 4 -5.17 13.44 5.72
N LEU A 5 -4.47 13.96 4.72
CA LEU A 5 -3.16 13.44 4.34
C LEU A 5 -2.11 13.78 5.41
N GLN A 6 -2.15 14.99 5.98
CA GLN A 6 -1.32 15.34 7.12
C GLN A 6 -1.54 14.40 8.31
N ARG A 7 -2.79 14.01 8.58
CA ARG A 7 -3.07 13.02 9.63
C ARG A 7 -2.38 11.68 9.38
N TYR A 8 -2.31 11.23 8.13
CA TYR A 8 -1.72 9.95 7.80
C TYR A 8 -0.19 9.98 7.81
N PHE A 9 0.40 11.02 7.20
CA PHE A 9 1.85 11.12 7.01
C PHE A 9 2.57 11.85 8.16
N ASN A 10 1.86 12.68 8.91
CA ASN A 10 2.38 13.50 10.02
C ASN A 10 1.52 13.41 11.29
N PRO A 11 1.23 12.21 11.82
CA PRO A 11 0.32 12.07 12.96
C PRO A 11 0.83 12.80 14.22
N LEU A 12 2.14 12.83 14.45
CA LEU A 12 2.74 13.45 15.64
C LEU A 12 2.80 14.98 15.57
N GLN A 13 2.79 15.57 14.36
CA GLN A 13 2.85 17.02 14.13
C GLN A 13 1.50 17.60 13.71
N LEU A 14 0.44 16.79 13.68
CA LEU A 14 -0.84 17.16 13.07
C LEU A 14 -1.43 18.41 13.72
N ASP A 15 -1.45 18.46 15.05
CA ASP A 15 -2.11 19.55 15.78
C ASP A 15 -1.40 20.88 15.58
N ASP A 16 -0.07 20.88 15.60
CA ASP A 16 0.77 22.05 15.34
C ASP A 16 0.60 22.56 13.89
N ILE A 17 0.71 21.68 12.90
CA ILE A 17 0.50 22.03 11.49
C ILE A 17 -0.92 22.58 11.28
N ALA A 18 -1.92 22.01 11.95
CA ALA A 18 -3.30 22.44 11.83
C ALA A 18 -3.56 23.79 12.49
N GLU A 19 -2.94 24.06 13.64
CA GLU A 19 -2.97 25.37 14.29
C GLU A 19 -2.33 26.43 13.39
N GLN A 20 -1.12 26.17 12.90
CA GLN A 20 -0.40 27.10 12.03
C GLN A 20 -1.17 27.38 10.72
N CYS A 21 -1.82 26.35 10.15
CA CYS A 21 -2.63 26.49 8.95
C CYS A 21 -3.91 27.32 9.20
N ARG A 22 -4.63 27.07 10.31
CA ARG A 22 -5.87 27.80 10.64
C ARG A 22 -5.62 29.25 11.04
N SER A 23 -4.48 29.51 11.68
CA SER A 23 -4.04 30.85 12.08
C SER A 23 -3.32 31.61 10.97
N ALA A 24 -3.23 31.05 9.75
CA ALA A 24 -2.52 31.63 8.61
C ALA A 24 -1.03 31.94 8.88
N LYS A 25 -0.41 31.25 9.84
CA LYS A 25 1.04 31.33 10.13
C LYS A 25 1.88 30.64 9.06
N ILE A 26 1.32 29.64 8.37
CA ILE A 26 1.93 28.98 7.20
C ILE A 26 1.05 29.08 5.98
N GLY A 27 1.66 29.24 4.80
CA GLY A 27 0.94 29.26 3.53
C GLY A 27 0.50 27.88 3.07
N CYS A 28 -0.43 27.84 2.12
CA CYS A 28 -0.87 26.60 1.47
C CYS A 28 0.28 25.87 0.76
N VAL A 29 1.25 26.61 0.21
CA VAL A 29 2.43 26.03 -0.46
C VAL A 29 3.36 25.39 0.57
N ASP A 30 3.60 26.04 1.70
CA ASP A 30 4.46 25.51 2.77
C ASP A 30 3.85 24.25 3.39
N CYS A 31 2.55 24.30 3.72
CA CYS A 31 1.82 23.15 4.25
C CYS A 31 1.87 21.95 3.30
N LYS A 32 1.71 22.17 1.98
CA LYS A 32 1.86 21.12 0.96
C LYS A 32 3.29 20.62 0.83
N THR A 33 4.28 21.49 1.00
CA THR A 33 5.70 21.13 0.91
C THR A 33 6.11 20.23 2.07
N LEU A 34 5.68 20.56 3.29
CA LEU A 34 5.85 19.70 4.48
C LEU A 34 5.20 18.33 4.25
N LEU A 35 3.95 18.32 3.77
CA LEU A 35 3.26 17.07 3.45
C LEU A 35 4.00 16.25 2.39
N ALA A 36 4.44 16.89 1.31
CA ALA A 36 5.09 16.21 0.19
C ALA A 36 6.44 15.60 0.61
N ARG A 37 7.19 16.27 1.48
CA ARG A 37 8.44 15.73 2.04
C ARG A 37 8.17 14.43 2.77
N GLU A 38 7.16 14.41 3.62
CA GLU A 38 6.85 13.26 4.47
C GLU A 38 6.28 12.10 3.65
N ILE A 39 5.36 12.38 2.71
CA ILE A 39 4.92 11.40 1.71
C ILE A 39 6.12 10.76 0.99
N ASN A 40 7.06 11.59 0.52
CA ASN A 40 8.21 11.08 -0.20
C ASN A 40 9.16 10.27 0.67
N SER A 41 9.37 10.70 1.92
CA SER A 41 10.18 9.96 2.90
C SER A 41 9.55 8.61 3.22
N THR A 42 8.26 8.57 3.57
CA THR A 42 7.52 7.34 3.87
C THR A 42 7.50 6.37 2.69
N LEU A 43 7.33 6.88 1.46
CA LEU A 43 7.24 6.03 0.27
C LEU A 43 8.58 5.66 -0.34
N LYS A 44 9.68 6.31 0.06
CA LYS A 44 11.03 6.03 -0.45
C LYS A 44 11.40 4.54 -0.37
N PRO A 45 11.32 3.85 0.79
CA PRO A 45 11.70 2.43 0.85
C PRO A 45 10.85 1.55 -0.06
N PHE A 46 9.54 1.83 -0.20
CA PHE A 46 8.68 1.07 -1.12
C PHE A 46 9.04 1.28 -2.59
N ARG A 47 9.42 2.51 -2.97
CA ARG A 47 9.87 2.82 -4.34
C ARG A 47 11.19 2.13 -4.66
N GLU A 48 12.12 2.10 -3.71
CA GLU A 48 13.40 1.39 -3.82
C GLU A 48 13.18 -0.12 -3.96
N GLN A 49 12.35 -0.72 -3.11
CA GLN A 49 11.98 -2.14 -3.22
C GLN A 49 11.29 -2.46 -4.54
N ARG A 50 10.35 -1.62 -4.98
CA ARG A 50 9.69 -1.77 -6.28
C ARG A 50 10.71 -1.74 -7.42
N ALA A 51 11.66 -0.80 -7.40
CA ALA A 51 12.69 -0.71 -8.43
C ALA A 51 13.57 -1.97 -8.45
N ALA A 52 13.97 -2.48 -7.28
CA ALA A 52 14.73 -3.71 -7.16
C ALA A 52 13.98 -4.94 -7.71
N LEU A 53 12.66 -5.03 -7.45
CA LEU A 53 11.81 -6.10 -7.99
C LEU A 53 11.57 -5.96 -9.49
N ALA A 54 11.37 -4.73 -9.99
CA ALA A 54 11.17 -4.46 -11.41
C ALA A 54 12.40 -4.84 -12.24
N ALA A 55 13.61 -4.73 -11.68
CA ALA A 55 14.84 -5.22 -12.30
C ALA A 55 14.93 -6.76 -12.37
N ARG A 56 14.03 -7.50 -11.70
CA ARG A 56 14.02 -8.97 -11.60
C ARG A 56 12.65 -9.56 -11.99
N PRO A 57 12.16 -9.35 -13.22
CA PRO A 57 10.82 -9.80 -13.61
C PRO A 57 10.62 -11.31 -13.51
N LYS A 58 11.68 -12.11 -13.78
CA LYS A 58 11.63 -13.57 -13.63
C LYS A 58 11.40 -14.02 -12.19
N TYR A 59 11.98 -13.31 -11.22
CA TYR A 59 11.78 -13.60 -9.79
C TYR A 59 10.33 -13.32 -9.38
N VAL A 60 9.76 -12.21 -9.84
CA VAL A 60 8.34 -11.89 -9.58
C VAL A 60 7.43 -12.97 -10.18
N ALA A 61 7.69 -13.39 -11.42
CA ALA A 61 6.95 -14.48 -12.05
C ALA A 61 7.06 -15.80 -11.27
N SER A 62 8.24 -16.15 -10.76
CA SER A 62 8.42 -17.38 -9.96
C SER A 62 7.67 -17.33 -8.63
N VAL A 63 7.66 -16.17 -7.95
CA VAL A 63 6.91 -16.01 -6.69
C VAL A 63 5.40 -16.15 -6.93
N LEU A 64 4.89 -15.58 -8.01
CA LEU A 64 3.48 -15.72 -8.39
C LEU A 64 3.12 -17.16 -8.76
N ALA A 65 3.99 -17.85 -9.51
CA ALA A 65 3.78 -19.24 -9.88
C ALA A 65 3.76 -20.18 -8.66
N ASP A 66 4.66 -19.98 -7.71
CA ASP A 66 4.66 -20.72 -6.43
C ASP A 66 3.37 -20.49 -5.64
N GLY A 67 2.94 -19.24 -5.49
CA GLY A 67 1.69 -18.90 -4.81
C GLY A 67 0.48 -19.55 -5.48
N ALA A 68 0.44 -19.54 -6.82
CA ALA A 68 -0.61 -20.20 -7.59
C ALA A 68 -0.64 -21.71 -7.37
N GLN A 69 0.52 -22.39 -7.36
CA GLN A 69 0.62 -23.82 -7.08
C GLN A 69 0.03 -24.16 -5.70
N ARG A 70 0.45 -23.42 -4.66
CA ARG A 70 -0.06 -23.63 -3.29
C ARG A 70 -1.57 -23.40 -3.19
N ALA A 71 -2.07 -22.31 -3.77
CA ALA A 71 -3.50 -22.00 -3.76
C ALA A 71 -4.32 -23.02 -4.57
N GLN A 72 -3.77 -23.55 -5.67
CA GLN A 72 -4.47 -24.49 -6.54
C GLN A 72 -4.76 -25.83 -5.84
N VAL A 73 -3.87 -26.29 -4.96
CA VAL A 73 -4.09 -27.51 -4.16
C VAL A 73 -5.38 -27.36 -3.33
N ILE A 74 -5.47 -26.26 -2.57
CA ILE A 74 -6.63 -25.96 -1.71
C ILE A 74 -7.89 -25.79 -2.57
N ALA A 75 -7.81 -25.01 -3.65
CA ALA A 75 -8.95 -24.76 -4.53
C ALA A 75 -9.51 -26.05 -5.16
N ARG A 76 -8.64 -27.00 -5.53
CA ARG A 76 -9.06 -28.30 -6.08
C ARG A 76 -9.79 -29.14 -5.05
N GLU A 77 -9.30 -29.15 -3.81
CA GLU A 77 -9.96 -29.86 -2.71
C GLU A 77 -11.35 -29.27 -2.44
N THR A 78 -11.44 -27.94 -2.31
CA THR A 78 -12.73 -27.25 -2.13
C THR A 78 -13.69 -27.53 -3.27
N LEU A 79 -13.24 -27.47 -4.53
CA LEU A 79 -14.11 -27.74 -5.68
C LEU A 79 -14.56 -29.21 -5.73
N ARG A 80 -13.74 -30.15 -5.29
CA ARG A 80 -14.14 -31.55 -5.16
C ARG A 80 -15.28 -31.70 -4.16
N GLU A 81 -15.16 -31.09 -2.99
CA GLU A 81 -16.22 -31.11 -1.97
C GLU A 81 -17.51 -30.45 -2.45
N VAL A 82 -17.41 -29.30 -3.13
CA VAL A 82 -18.57 -28.61 -3.71
C VAL A 82 -19.27 -29.52 -4.73
N LYS A 83 -18.52 -30.13 -5.65
CA LYS A 83 -19.10 -31.00 -6.67
C LYS A 83 -19.79 -32.24 -6.06
N LEU A 84 -19.20 -32.84 -5.03
CA LEU A 84 -19.81 -33.94 -4.28
C LEU A 84 -21.14 -33.52 -3.64
N LYS A 85 -21.16 -32.38 -2.95
CA LYS A 85 -22.37 -31.85 -2.30
C LYS A 85 -23.45 -31.43 -3.30
N MET A 86 -23.06 -31.11 -4.53
CA MET A 86 -23.97 -30.73 -5.62
C MET A 86 -24.41 -31.92 -6.48
N GLY A 87 -23.91 -33.14 -6.22
CA GLY A 87 -24.23 -34.33 -7.03
C GLY A 87 -23.69 -34.26 -8.46
N LEU A 88 -22.63 -33.48 -8.68
CA LEU A 88 -21.98 -33.33 -9.99
C LEU A 88 -20.89 -34.39 -10.22
N ILE A 89 -20.46 -35.06 -9.15
CA ILE A 89 -19.59 -36.25 -9.09
C ILE A 89 -20.00 -37.11 -7.90
#